data_AF-A0A285CTA5-F1
#
_entry.id   AF-A0A285CTA5-F1
#
_cell.length_a   1.000
_cell.length_b   1.000
_cell.length_c   1.000
_cell.angle_alpha   90.00
_cell.angle_beta   90.00
_cell.angle_gamma   90.00
#
_symmetry.space_group_name_H-M   'P 1'
#
loop_
_entity.id
_entity.type
_entity.pdbx_description
1 polymer ?
#
loop_
_entity_poly.entity_id
_entity_poly.type
_entity_poly.pdbx_seq_one_letter_code
_entity_poly.pdbx_strand_id
1 'polypeptide(L)' 'MYDDDYGFSAEAYVDGRKQVLITKNIIEALRLWLEEFLHRDPFAGIELVLNDEEGIVAVIK' A
#
# COMPACT_ATOMS: atom_id res chain seq x y z
N MET A 1 -7.84 -4.68 -1.78
CA MET A 1 -8.39 -5.62 -2.78
C MET A 1 -7.35 -5.86 -3.86
N TYR A 2 -7.48 -6.97 -4.59
CA TYR A 2 -6.63 -7.32 -5.73
C TYR A 2 -7.54 -7.63 -6.92
N ASP A 3 -7.13 -7.19 -8.10
CA ASP A 3 -7.80 -7.40 -9.38
C ASP A 3 -6.76 -7.80 -10.42
N ASP A 4 -7.09 -8.75 -11.30
CA ASP A 4 -6.12 -9.28 -12.28
C ASP A 4 -5.73 -8.24 -13.35
N ASP A 5 -6.61 -7.28 -13.65
CA ASP A 5 -6.36 -6.24 -14.66
C ASP A 5 -5.68 -5.00 -14.07
N TYR A 6 -5.94 -4.71 -12.78
CA TYR A 6 -5.52 -3.45 -12.14
C TYR A 6 -4.56 -3.62 -10.94
N GLY A 7 -4.30 -4.85 -10.52
CA GLY A 7 -3.44 -5.18 -9.38
C GLY A 7 -4.05 -4.80 -8.03
N PHE A 8 -3.20 -4.43 -7.07
CA PHE A 8 -3.65 -4.02 -5.74
C PHE A 8 -4.33 -2.64 -5.78
N SER A 9 -5.42 -2.52 -5.03
CA SER A 9 -6.04 -1.24 -4.72
C SER A 9 -6.66 -1.20 -3.32
N ALA A 10 -6.89 0.01 -2.83
CA ALA A 10 -7.53 0.29 -1.55
C ALA A 10 -8.48 1.48 -1.67
N GLU A 11 -9.49 1.55 -0.81
CA GLU A 11 -10.43 2.66 -0.77
C GLU A 11 -10.19 3.48 0.48
N ALA A 12 -10.10 4.80 0.32
CA ALA A 12 -10.04 5.76 1.41
C ALA A 12 -11.23 6.71 1.33
N TYR A 13 -11.74 7.13 2.49
CA TYR A 13 -12.85 8.07 2.58
C TYR A 13 -12.40 9.31 3.35
N VAL A 14 -12.44 10.47 2.71
CA VAL A 14 -12.08 11.77 3.30
C VAL A 14 -13.22 12.74 3.01
N ASP A 15 -13.77 13.37 4.05
CA ASP A 15 -14.91 14.30 3.94
C ASP A 15 -16.08 13.73 3.13
N GLY A 16 -16.39 12.46 3.33
CA GLY A 16 -17.44 11.74 2.61
C GLY A 16 -17.13 11.43 1.13
N ARG A 17 -15.94 11.78 0.63
CA ARG A 17 -15.49 11.44 -0.72
C ARG A 17 -14.65 10.17 -0.69
N LYS A 18 -15.03 9.24 -1.56
CA LYS A 18 -14.28 8.02 -1.83
C LYS A 18 -13.11 8.33 -2.78
N GLN A 19 -11.93 7.88 -2.41
CA GLN A 19 -10.75 7.84 -3.25
C GLN A 19 -10.29 6.40 -3.41
N VAL A 20 -9.98 5.99 -4.64
CA VAL A 20 -9.36 4.70 -4.94
C VAL A 20 -7.86 4.90 -5.07
N LEU A 21 -7.11 4.19 -4.23
CA LEU A 21 -5.65 4.16 -4.22
C LEU A 21 -5.20 2.92 -4.97
N ILE A 22 -4.48 3.10 -6.08
CA ILE A 22 -3.90 1.97 -6.83
C ILE A 22 -2.54 1.57 -6.23
N THR A 23 -2.00 0.44 -6.68
CA THR A 23 -0.68 -0.09 -6.27
C THR A 23 0.39 1.00 -6.16
N LYS A 24 0.50 1.89 -7.17
CA LYS A 24 1.47 3.00 -7.14
C LYS A 24 1.26 3.92 -5.93
N ASN A 25 0.02 4.33 -5.63
CA ASN A 25 -0.26 5.19 -4.48
C ASN A 25 0.09 4.50 -3.16
N ILE A 26 -0.21 3.20 -3.05
CA ILE A 26 0.07 2.40 -1.86
C ILE A 26 1.58 2.31 -1.63
N ILE A 27 2.37 2.01 -2.68
CA ILE A 27 3.83 1.94 -2.59
C ILE A 27 4.42 3.28 -2.15
N GLU A 28 4.03 4.40 -2.78
CA GLU A 28 4.56 5.72 -2.40
C GLU A 28 4.25 6.07 -0.94
N ALA A 29 3.04 5.76 -0.46
CA ALA A 29 2.68 5.97 0.95
C ALA A 29 3.53 5.10 1.90
N LEU A 30 3.82 3.85 1.54
CA LEU A 30 4.69 2.96 2.33
C LEU A 30 6.15 3.45 2.34
N ARG A 31 6.67 3.99 1.24
CA ARG A 31 8.02 4.57 1.20
C ARG A 31 8.14 5.74 2.16
N LEU A 32 7.17 6.66 2.13
CA LEU A 32 7.10 7.76 3.08
C LEU A 32 7.00 7.25 4.52
N TRP A 33 6.21 6.19 4.76
CA TRP A 33 6.12 5.59 6.09
C TRP A 33 7.44 4.99 6.59
N LEU A 34 8.17 4.29 5.71
CA LEU A 34 9.47 3.69 6.01
C LEU A 34 10.50 4.75 6.43
N GLU A 35 10.56 5.87 5.71
CA GLU A 35 11.49 6.96 5.99
C GLU A 35 11.13 7.71 7.28
N GLU A 36 9.88 8.18 7.38
CA GLU A 36 9.46 9.12 8.42
C GLU A 36 9.24 8.46 9.79
N PHE A 37 8.71 7.24 9.81
CA PHE A 37 8.27 6.60 11.06
C PHE A 37 9.12 5.41 11.48
N LEU A 38 9.70 4.70 10.52
CA LEU A 38 10.52 3.51 10.80
C LEU A 38 12.02 3.78 10.66
N HIS A 39 12.41 4.94 10.12
CA HIS A 39 13.79 5.32 9.83
C HIS A 39 14.55 4.21 9.06
N ARG A 40 13.88 3.63 8.06
CA ARG A 40 14.41 2.60 7.16
C ARG A 40 14.58 3.15 5.76
N ASP A 41 15.37 2.46 4.95
CA ASP A 41 15.57 2.82 3.54
C ASP A 41 14.22 2.83 2.79
N PRO A 42 13.74 4.00 2.31
CA PRO A 42 12.49 4.09 1.58
C PRO A 42 12.58 3.40 0.22
N PHE A 43 13.77 3.07 -0.29
CA PHE A 43 13.97 2.38 -1.56
C PHE A 43 14.13 0.86 -1.44
N ALA A 44 13.98 0.31 -0.23
CA ALA A 44 13.92 -1.13 0.00
C ALA A 44 12.88 -1.82 -0.89
N GLY A 45 13.09 -3.12 -1.12
CA GLY A 45 12.15 -3.94 -1.89
C GLY A 45 10.82 -4.05 -1.13
N ILE A 46 9.71 -3.72 -1.78
CA ILE A 46 8.37 -3.83 -1.19
C ILE A 46 7.56 -4.82 -2.03
N GLU A 47 7.07 -5.89 -1.39
CA GLU A 47 6.14 -6.84 -1.98
C GLU A 47 4.78 -6.71 -1.27
N LEU A 48 3.72 -6.51 -2.05
CA LEU A 48 2.35 -6.52 -1.54
C LEU A 48 1.79 -7.93 -1.66
N VAL A 49 1.27 -8.46 -0.56
CA VAL A 49 0.67 -9.80 -0.48
C VAL A 49 -0.76 -9.64 0.01
N LEU A 50 -1.69 -10.35 -0.63
CA LEU A 50 -3.06 -10.44 -0.12
C LEU A 50 -3.11 -11.55 0.93
N ASN A 51 -3.56 -11.19 2.12
CA ASN A 51 -3.86 -12.09 3.22
C ASN A 51 -5.36 -12.05 3.49
N ASP A 52 -5.97 -13.22 3.64
CA ASP A 52 -7.43 -13.34 3.78
C ASP A 52 -7.96 -12.77 5.11
N GLU A 53 -7.13 -12.70 6.15
CA GLU A 53 -7.49 -12.18 7.48
C GLU A 53 -7.07 -10.72 7.66
N GLU A 54 -5.87 -10.37 7.21
CA GLU A 54 -5.24 -9.05 7.45
C GLU A 54 -5.43 -8.06 6.29
N GLY A 55 -5.88 -8.51 5.13
CA GLY A 55 -5.96 -7.70 3.93
C GLY A 55 -4.61 -7.58 3.22
N ILE A 56 -4.23 -6.38 2.78
CA ILE A 56 -2.96 -6.18 2.05
C ILE A 56 -1.82 -6.02 3.06
N VAL A 57 -0.86 -6.93 3.02
CA VAL A 57 0.35 -6.91 3.86
C VAL A 57 1.56 -6.52 3.00
N ALA A 58 2.40 -5.61 3.52
CA ALA A 58 3.63 -5.21 2.87
C ALA A 58 4.84 -5.94 3.49
N VAL A 59 5.54 -6.73 2.67
CA VAL A 59 6.78 -7.42 3.06
C VAL A 59 7.98 -6.61 2.57
N ILE A 60 8.85 -6.23 3.49
CA ILE A 60 10.07 -5.45 3.22
C ILE A 60 11.27 -6.39 3.06
N LYS A 61 12.03 -6.25 1.98
CA LYS A 61 13.21 -7.06 1.64
C LYS A 61 14.50 -6.25 1.71
#